data_AF-A0A2H0S8K4-F1
#
_entry.id   AF-A0A2H0S8K4-F1
#
_cell.length_a   1.000
_cell.length_b   1.000
_cell.length_c   1.000
_cell.angle_alpha   90.00
_cell.angle_beta   90.00
_cell.angle_gamma   90.00
#
_symmetry.space_group_name_H-M   'P 1'
#
loop_
_entity.id
_entity.type
_entity.pdbx_description
1 polymer ?
#
loop_
_entity_poly.entity_id
_entity_poly.type
_entity_poly.pdbx_seq_one_letter_code
_entity_poly.pdbx_strand_id
1 'polypeptide(L)'
;MALDKPEGAEGEDKKPTMCVIEITDDPELTRPIIERRLRLAEELAGLPAGQGVRFEDSAYAAIAAITSGNPGLTLEVTKQVLLKVQAERSQLPCIVTGTDVESLGLTREALEANWDNPLRQAHVMHCKPWWQK
;
A
#
# COMPACT_ATOMS: atom_id res chain seq x y z
N MET A 1 5.31 31.04 58.83
CA MET A 1 6.03 30.24 57.82
C MET A 1 4.98 29.62 56.92
N ALA A 2 4.91 30.07 55.67
CA ALA A 2 4.05 29.49 54.64
C ALA A 2 4.81 28.33 54.00
N LEU A 3 4.16 27.17 53.90
CA LEU A 3 4.61 26.04 53.09
C LEU A 3 3.50 25.73 52.07
N ASP A 4 3.97 25.55 50.84
CA ASP A 4 3.30 25.35 49.56
C ASP A 4 1.95 24.61 49.54
N LYS A 5 1.06 25.13 48.70
CA LYS A 5 0.14 24.30 47.91
C LYS A 5 0.84 23.92 46.59
N PRO A 6 0.69 22.66 46.16
CA PRO A 6 0.16 22.46 44.82
C PRO A 6 -0.94 21.39 44.86
N GLU A 7 -2.17 21.81 45.10
CA GLU A 7 -3.35 21.05 44.64
C GLU A 7 -3.58 21.57 43.22
N GLY A 8 -3.32 20.80 42.17
CA GLY A 8 -3.89 19.50 41.91
C GLY A 8 -4.61 19.70 40.59
N ALA A 9 -3.91 19.40 39.50
CA ALA A 9 -4.40 19.56 38.14
C ALA A 9 -5.81 18.97 38.04
N GLU A 10 -6.79 19.81 37.77
CA GLU A 10 -8.16 19.40 37.51
C GLU A 10 -8.13 18.37 36.39
N GLY A 11 -8.56 17.15 36.73
CA GLY A 11 -8.67 16.04 35.81
C GLY A 11 -9.69 16.38 34.73
N GLU A 12 -9.19 16.84 33.59
CA GLU A 12 -9.93 16.75 32.35
C GLU A 12 -10.07 15.26 32.04
N ASP A 13 -11.24 14.72 32.41
CA ASP A 13 -11.69 13.35 32.16
C ASP A 13 -11.73 13.14 30.64
N LYS A 14 -10.55 12.88 30.05
CA LYS A 14 -10.41 12.50 28.65
C LYS A 14 -11.06 11.13 28.52
N LYS A 15 -12.37 11.12 28.25
CA LYS A 15 -13.08 9.94 27.76
C LYS A 15 -12.18 9.26 26.74
N PRO A 16 -11.91 7.94 26.87
CA PRO A 16 -11.06 7.26 25.92
C PRO A 16 -11.67 7.45 24.52
N THR A 17 -10.98 8.21 23.69
CA THR A 17 -11.32 8.38 22.28
C THR A 17 -11.22 7.00 21.66
N MET A 18 -12.35 6.32 21.52
CA MET A 18 -12.41 4.99 20.92
C MET A 18 -12.09 5.15 19.44
N CYS A 19 -10.87 4.81 19.03
CA CYS A 19 -10.54 4.70 17.62
C CYS A 19 -11.13 3.39 17.11
N VAL A 20 -12.01 3.46 16.10
CA VAL A 20 -12.39 2.26 15.35
C VAL A 20 -11.27 2.02 14.34
N ILE A 21 -10.60 0.88 14.48
CA ILE A 21 -9.56 0.45 13.54
C ILE A 21 -10.26 -0.42 12.49
N GLU A 22 -10.55 0.15 11.32
CA GLU A 22 -11.01 -0.61 10.17
C GLU A 22 -9.79 -1.12 9.40
N ILE A 23 -9.69 -2.45 9.25
CA ILE A 23 -8.75 -3.07 8.33
C ILE A 23 -9.52 -3.20 7.01
N THR A 24 -9.13 -2.40 6.02
CA THR A 24 -9.84 -2.25 4.75
C THR A 24 -8.93 -2.65 3.60
N ASP A 25 -9.46 -3.50 2.71
CA ASP A 25 -8.79 -4.03 1.50
C ASP A 25 -9.04 -3.12 0.29
N ASP A 26 -9.03 -1.81 0.47
CA ASP A 26 -9.44 -0.85 -0.56
C ASP A 26 -8.34 -0.68 -1.64
N PRO A 27 -8.66 -0.91 -2.94
CA PRO A 27 -7.76 -0.66 -4.05
C PRO A 27 -7.19 0.77 -4.10
N GLU A 28 -7.93 1.77 -3.60
CA GLU A 28 -7.47 3.15 -3.53
C GLU A 28 -6.26 3.32 -2.61
N LEU A 29 -6.04 2.40 -1.66
CA LEU A 29 -4.87 2.38 -0.79
C LEU A 29 -3.64 1.77 -1.47
N THR A 30 -3.88 0.89 -2.45
CA THR A 30 -2.83 0.21 -3.21
C THR A 30 -2.21 1.15 -4.25
N ARG A 31 -3.04 1.97 -4.90
CA ARG A 31 -2.62 2.94 -5.92
C ARG A 31 -1.45 3.85 -5.50
N PRO A 32 -1.51 4.60 -4.39
CA PRO A 32 -0.44 5.52 -4.01
C PRO A 32 0.88 4.80 -3.70
N ILE A 33 0.85 3.55 -3.23
CA ILE A 33 2.05 2.74 -2.98
C ILE A 33 2.77 2.44 -4.30
N ILE A 34 2.00 1.97 -5.29
CA ILE A 34 2.52 1.62 -6.61
C ILE A 34 3.02 2.89 -7.33
N GLU A 35 2.22 3.95 -7.38
CA GLU A 35 2.59 5.21 -8.04
C GLU A 35 3.86 5.83 -7.45
N ARG A 36 3.99 5.85 -6.12
CA ARG A 36 5.19 6.37 -5.46
C ARG A 36 6.42 5.53 -5.80
N ARG A 37 6.27 4.21 -5.90
CA ARG A 37 7.38 3.33 -6.27
C ARG A 37 7.78 3.50 -7.73
N LEU A 38 6.82 3.64 -8.63
CA LEU A 38 7.06 3.88 -10.05
C LEU A 38 7.77 5.22 -10.26
N ARG A 39 7.29 6.30 -9.62
CA ARG A 39 7.94 7.61 -9.72
C ARG A 39 9.40 7.56 -9.27
N LEU A 40 9.67 6.92 -8.13
CA LEU A 40 11.05 6.74 -7.65
C LEU A 40 11.89 5.92 -8.63
N ALA A 41 11.32 4.89 -9.26
CA ALA A 41 12.02 4.11 -10.27
C ALA A 41 12.34 4.94 -11.53
N GLU A 42 11.39 5.78 -11.98
CA GLU A 42 11.60 6.71 -13.11
C GLU A 42 12.67 7.76 -12.79
N GLU A 43 12.63 8.35 -11.59
CA GLU A 43 13.64 9.29 -11.11
C GLU A 43 15.04 8.67 -11.10
N LEU A 44 15.18 7.45 -10.57
CA LEU A 44 16.45 6.72 -10.55
C LEU A 44 16.94 6.33 -11.94
N ALA A 45 16.02 6.08 -12.88
CA ALA A 45 16.32 5.77 -14.27
C ALA A 45 16.59 7.03 -15.12
N GLY A 46 16.38 8.23 -14.59
CA GLY A 46 16.46 9.49 -15.35
C GLY A 46 15.36 9.65 -16.41
N LEU A 47 14.25 8.94 -16.26
CA LEU A 47 13.10 9.03 -17.16
C LEU A 47 12.16 10.17 -16.74
N PRO A 48 11.54 10.89 -17.69
CA PRO A 48 10.46 11.81 -17.37
C PRO A 48 9.28 11.07 -16.72
N ALA A 49 8.60 11.73 -15.79
CA ALA A 49 7.47 11.15 -15.07
C ALA A 49 6.39 10.65 -16.03
N GLY A 50 5.96 9.40 -15.86
CA GLY A 50 4.92 8.75 -16.64
C GLY A 50 5.36 8.31 -18.05
N GLN A 51 6.65 8.38 -18.40
CA GLN A 51 7.18 7.85 -19.66
C GLN A 51 7.75 6.44 -19.54
N GLY A 52 7.95 5.93 -18.32
CA GLY A 52 8.46 4.58 -18.09
C GLY A 52 7.35 3.54 -18.18
N VAL A 53 6.57 3.45 -17.10
CA VAL A 53 5.50 2.44 -16.97
C VAL A 53 4.23 3.10 -16.48
N ARG A 54 3.10 2.69 -17.08
CA ARG A 54 1.77 3.14 -16.69
C ARG A 54 0.89 1.95 -16.35
N PHE A 55 0.27 2.01 -15.18
CA PHE A 55 -0.72 1.03 -14.74
C PHE A 55 -2.13 1.58 -15.01
N GLU A 56 -2.99 0.73 -15.55
CA GLU A 56 -4.42 1.00 -15.67
C GLU A 56 -5.16 0.70 -14.36
N ASP A 57 -6.36 1.28 -14.21
CA ASP A 57 -7.24 1.04 -13.05
C ASP A 57 -7.49 -0.45 -12.81
N SER A 58 -7.59 -1.25 -13.87
CA SER A 58 -7.75 -2.70 -13.81
C SER A 58 -6.55 -3.42 -13.17
N ALA A 59 -5.33 -2.93 -13.40
CA ALA A 59 -4.12 -3.49 -12.79
C ALA A 59 -4.06 -3.16 -11.29
N TYR A 60 -4.42 -1.94 -10.90
CA TYR A 60 -4.50 -1.56 -9.49
C TYR A 60 -5.52 -2.41 -8.73
N ALA A 61 -6.70 -2.64 -9.32
CA ALA A 61 -7.73 -3.48 -8.73
C ALA A 61 -7.27 -4.95 -8.59
N ALA A 62 -6.64 -5.51 -9.62
CA ALA A 62 -6.13 -6.88 -9.59
C ALA A 62 -5.03 -7.07 -8.53
N ILE A 63 -4.10 -6.12 -8.42
CA ILE A 63 -3.04 -6.18 -7.41
C ILE A 63 -3.64 -6.08 -6.01
N ALA A 64 -4.54 -5.13 -5.78
CA ALA A 64 -5.21 -4.97 -4.49
C ALA A 64 -5.98 -6.23 -4.07
N ALA A 65 -6.64 -6.91 -5.01
CA ALA A 65 -7.34 -8.16 -4.74
C ALA A 65 -6.39 -9.29 -4.30
N ILE A 66 -5.23 -9.43 -4.96
CA ILE A 66 -4.22 -10.45 -4.65
C ILE A 66 -3.56 -10.17 -3.29
N THR A 67 -3.28 -8.90 -2.99
CA THR A 67 -2.46 -8.53 -1.84
C THR A 67 -3.28 -8.12 -0.62
N SER A 68 -4.58 -7.93 -0.78
CA SER A 68 -5.51 -7.46 0.25
C SER A 68 -4.95 -6.24 0.98
N GLY A 69 -4.49 -5.25 0.21
CA GLY A 69 -3.92 -4.01 0.72
C GLY A 69 -2.58 -4.14 1.47
N ASN A 70 -1.96 -5.32 1.55
CA ASN A 70 -0.66 -5.48 2.18
C ASN A 70 0.43 -4.76 1.35
N PRO A 71 1.13 -3.76 1.92
CA PRO A 71 2.05 -2.93 1.16
C PRO A 71 3.29 -3.70 0.69
N GLY A 72 3.75 -4.68 1.48
CA GLY A 72 4.89 -5.52 1.12
C GLY A 72 4.57 -6.44 -0.06
N LEU A 73 3.42 -7.10 -0.02
CA LEU A 73 2.94 -7.95 -1.11
C LEU A 73 2.62 -7.13 -2.36
N THR A 74 2.01 -5.94 -2.21
CA THR A 74 1.74 -5.03 -3.32
C THR A 74 3.00 -4.69 -4.09
N LEU A 75 4.09 -4.35 -3.40
CA LEU A 75 5.36 -4.05 -4.05
C LEU A 75 5.98 -5.26 -4.74
N GLU A 76 5.83 -6.46 -4.17
CA GLU A 76 6.35 -7.67 -4.81
C GLU A 76 5.57 -8.06 -6.05
N VAL A 77 4.24 -8.12 -5.95
CA VAL A 77 3.39 -8.43 -7.10
C VAL A 77 3.67 -7.43 -8.22
N THR A 78 3.74 -6.13 -7.90
CA THR A 78 4.09 -5.08 -8.86
C THR A 78 5.44 -5.36 -9.54
N LYS A 79 6.47 -5.72 -8.76
CA LYS A 79 7.79 -6.07 -9.31
C LYS A 79 7.73 -7.27 -10.26
N GLN A 80 7.01 -8.33 -9.90
CA GLN A 80 6.88 -9.52 -10.75
C GLN A 80 6.13 -9.22 -12.05
N VAL A 81 5.06 -8.42 -11.97
CA VAL A 81 4.33 -7.94 -13.15
C VAL A 81 5.24 -7.15 -14.06
N LEU A 82 6.00 -6.19 -13.50
CA LEU A 82 6.93 -5.38 -14.28
C LEU A 82 8.00 -6.22 -14.98
N LEU A 83 8.60 -7.19 -14.30
CA LEU A 83 9.60 -8.09 -14.88
C LEU A 83 9.03 -8.92 -16.04
N LYS A 84 7.83 -9.46 -15.87
CA LYS A 84 7.14 -10.20 -16.92
C LYS A 84 6.86 -9.31 -18.13
N VAL A 85 6.21 -8.18 -17.91
CA VAL A 85 5.81 -7.30 -19.01
C VAL A 85 7.03 -6.71 -19.72
N GLN A 86 8.13 -6.40 -19.01
CA GLN A 86 9.38 -5.95 -19.62
C GLN A 86 10.03 -7.04 -20.50
N ALA A 87 9.94 -8.31 -20.08
CA ALA A 87 10.44 -9.44 -20.88
C ALA A 87 9.63 -9.66 -22.16
N GLU A 88 8.32 -9.40 -22.11
CA GLU A 88 7.39 -9.57 -23.24
C GLU A 88 7.30 -8.32 -24.13
N ARG A 89 7.54 -7.13 -23.56
CA ARG A 89 7.35 -5.83 -24.19
C ARG A 89 8.51 -4.90 -23.83
N SER A 90 9.33 -4.55 -24.82
CA SER A 90 10.47 -3.64 -24.63
C SER A 90 10.16 -2.19 -25.01
N GLN A 91 8.89 -1.85 -25.28
CA GLN A 91 8.50 -0.54 -25.79
C GLN A 91 7.95 0.36 -24.67
N LEU A 92 8.37 1.62 -24.67
CA LEU A 92 7.93 2.65 -23.71
C LEU A 92 6.87 3.57 -24.35
N PRO A 93 5.85 4.03 -23.60
CA PRO A 93 5.54 3.62 -22.23
C PRO A 93 4.98 2.20 -22.19
N CYS A 94 5.43 1.43 -21.21
CA CYS A 94 4.91 0.10 -20.98
C CYS A 94 3.57 0.20 -20.24
N ILE A 95 2.48 -0.29 -20.85
CA ILE A 95 1.15 -0.26 -20.25
C ILE A 95 0.86 -1.61 -19.61
N VAL A 96 0.52 -1.58 -18.32
CA VAL A 96 0.19 -2.74 -17.49
C VAL A 96 -1.32 -2.74 -17.20
N THR A 97 -1.98 -3.84 -17.56
CA THR A 97 -3.42 -4.06 -17.43
C THR A 97 -3.72 -5.13 -16.37
N GLY A 98 -4.99 -5.25 -15.94
CA GLY A 98 -5.43 -6.32 -15.03
C GLY A 98 -5.08 -7.73 -15.54
N THR A 99 -5.22 -7.97 -16.84
CA THR A 99 -4.87 -9.25 -17.47
C THR A 99 -3.37 -9.57 -17.34
N ASP A 100 -2.50 -8.57 -17.41
CA ASP A 100 -1.06 -8.76 -17.23
C ASP A 100 -0.74 -9.21 -15.78
N VAL A 101 -1.52 -8.73 -14.81
CA VAL A 101 -1.42 -9.15 -13.40
C VAL A 101 -1.95 -10.57 -13.20
N GLU A 102 -3.16 -10.85 -13.67
CA GLU A 102 -3.84 -12.15 -13.51
C GLU A 102 -3.07 -13.28 -14.19
N SER A 103 -2.44 -12.99 -15.33
CA SER A 103 -1.65 -13.96 -16.09
C SER A 103 -0.35 -14.40 -15.41
N LEU A 104 0.01 -13.83 -14.26
CA LEU A 104 1.05 -14.39 -13.39
C LEU A 104 0.55 -15.61 -12.60
N GLY A 105 -0.76 -15.81 -12.49
CA GLY A 105 -1.35 -16.90 -11.71
C GLY A 105 -1.04 -16.81 -10.21
N LEU A 106 -0.75 -15.61 -9.70
CA LEU A 106 -0.44 -15.39 -8.29
C LEU A 106 -1.73 -15.42 -7.47
N THR A 107 -1.68 -16.17 -6.37
CA THR A 107 -2.71 -16.17 -5.33
C THR A 107 -2.13 -15.67 -4.03
N ARG A 108 -2.99 -15.14 -3.15
CA ARG A 108 -2.57 -14.67 -1.83
C ARG A 108 -1.91 -15.78 -1.03
N GLU A 109 -2.48 -16.99 -1.06
CA GLU A 109 -1.96 -18.13 -0.32
C GLU A 109 -0.58 -18.54 -0.81
N ALA A 110 -0.37 -18.54 -2.13
CA ALA A 110 0.93 -18.88 -2.72
C ALA A 110 1.99 -17.83 -2.41
N LEU A 111 1.60 -16.55 -2.40
CA LEU A 111 2.49 -15.46 -1.99
C LEU A 111 2.84 -15.58 -0.51
N GLU A 112 1.86 -15.72 0.37
CA GLU A 112 2.13 -15.87 1.81
C GLU A 112 3.00 -17.09 2.08
N ALA A 113 2.75 -18.24 1.45
CA ALA A 113 3.54 -19.45 1.68
C ALA A 113 5.03 -19.29 1.30
N ASN A 114 5.34 -18.48 0.29
CA ASN A 114 6.69 -18.37 -0.27
C ASN A 114 7.38 -17.03 0.01
N TRP A 115 6.70 -16.08 0.65
CA TRP A 115 7.21 -14.74 0.93
C TRP A 115 7.94 -14.70 2.27
N ASP A 116 9.28 -14.65 2.22
CA ASP A 116 10.14 -14.48 3.40
C ASP A 116 10.61 -13.02 3.50
N ASN A 117 9.68 -12.11 3.73
CA ASN A 117 9.96 -10.69 3.93
C ASN A 117 9.50 -10.26 5.33
N PRO A 118 10.28 -9.45 6.06
CA PRO A 118 9.88 -8.91 7.36
C PRO A 118 8.57 -8.12 7.33
N LEU A 119 8.15 -7.61 6.16
CA LEU A 119 6.88 -6.92 5.95
C LEU A 119 5.69 -7.86 5.63
N ARG A 120 5.86 -9.18 5.68
CA ARG A 120 4.79 -10.15 5.42
C ARG A 120 3.55 -9.91 6.28
N GLN A 121 3.74 -9.53 7.54
CA GLN A 121 2.65 -9.24 8.49
C GLN A 121 2.31 -7.75 8.58
N ALA A 122 2.90 -6.91 7.73
CA ALA A 122 2.61 -5.48 7.75
C ALA A 122 1.20 -5.24 7.17
N HIS A 123 0.32 -4.67 7.98
CA HIS A 123 -1.01 -4.23 7.55
C HIS A 123 -1.08 -2.71 7.65
N VAL A 124 -1.70 -2.07 6.67
CA VAL A 124 -2.02 -0.64 6.77
C VAL A 124 -3.31 -0.52 7.56
N MET A 125 -3.23 0.07 8.76
CA MET A 125 -4.39 0.36 9.59
C MET A 125 -4.84 1.80 9.31
N HIS A 126 -6.05 1.95 8.78
CA HIS A 126 -6.68 3.26 8.63
C HIS A 126 -7.52 3.55 9.85
N CYS A 127 -6.96 4.34 10.78
CA CYS A 127 -7.68 4.83 11.93
C CYS A 127 -8.55 6.03 11.50
N LYS A 128 -9.85 5.82 11.36
CA LYS A 128 -10.80 6.93 11.25
C LYS A 128 -11.23 7.37 12.65
N PRO A 129 -11.37 8.68 12.90
CA PRO A 129 -12.02 9.15 14.11
C PRO A 129 -13.44 8.57 14.18
N TRP A 130 -13.89 8.17 15.38
CA TRP A 130 -15.22 7.54 15.58
C TRP A 130 -16.41 8.35 15.08
N TRP A 131 -16.22 9.65 14.84
CA TRP A 131 -17.26 10.57 14.36
C TRP A 131 -17.31 10.75 12.85
N GLN A 132 -16.36 10.20 12.09
CA GLN A 132 -16.41 10.18 10.62
C GLN A 132 -17.06 8.87 10.15
N LYS A 133 -18.35 8.95 9.78
CA LYS A 133 -19.08 7.91 9.04
C LYS A 133 -18.87 8.06 7.55
#